data_AF-A0A537T7V2-F1
#
_entry.id   AF-A0A537T7V2-F1
#
_cell.length_a   1.000
_cell.length_b   1.000
_cell.length_c   1.000
_cell.angle_alpha   90.00
_cell.angle_beta   90.00
_cell.angle_gamma   90.00
#
_symmetry.space_group_name_H-M   'P 1'
#
loop_
_entity.id
_entity.type
_entity.pdbx_description
1 polymer ?
#
loop_
_entity_poly.entity_id
_entity_poly.type
_entity_poly.pdbx_seq_one_letter_code
_entity_poly.pdbx_strand_id
1 'polypeptide(L)'
;MSKSVVEDFVQHGAILPPVAQMAQAPIATTQNTPYSALTLGYSDRVALMDTLQTRGIRNLLDHDFAGALAAYDLAYETWPTFRSVDEIRNILRKASPPQNDQEWKDLYRRISGLDLRGIGQKTRERLSSVIQS
;
A
#
# COMPACT_ATOMS: atom_id res chain seq x y z
N MET A 1 33.89 -44.51 -23.95
CA MET A 1 32.58 -45.09 -24.34
C MET A 1 31.65 -45.03 -23.13
N SER A 2 30.36 -44.78 -23.35
CA SER A 2 29.25 -44.84 -22.35
C SER A 2 29.32 -43.76 -21.23
N LYS A 3 28.33 -42.85 -21.09
CA LYS A 3 26.93 -43.04 -20.62
C LYS A 3 26.88 -43.50 -19.15
N SER A 4 26.05 -42.95 -18.24
CA SER A 4 24.81 -42.16 -18.44
C SER A 4 24.32 -41.51 -17.12
N VAL A 5 23.33 -40.60 -17.22
CA VAL A 5 22.17 -40.39 -16.29
C VAL A 5 22.50 -40.02 -14.82
N VAL A 6 22.27 -38.78 -14.36
CA VAL A 6 20.97 -38.11 -14.07
C VAL A 6 20.30 -38.63 -12.77
N GLU A 7 20.11 -37.70 -11.84
CA GLU A 7 19.13 -37.59 -10.73
C GLU A 7 18.45 -38.86 -10.19
N ASP A 8 18.52 -39.05 -8.86
CA ASP A 8 17.33 -39.42 -8.08
C ASP A 8 17.35 -38.69 -6.72
N PHE A 9 16.18 -38.58 -6.10
CA PHE A 9 15.79 -37.55 -5.13
C PHE A 9 15.12 -38.22 -3.91
N VAL A 10 14.93 -37.48 -2.81
CA VAL A 10 14.16 -37.88 -1.59
C VAL A 10 14.78 -39.10 -0.83
N GLN A 11 14.64 -39.32 0.49
CA GLN A 11 13.48 -39.14 1.37
C GLN A 11 13.84 -39.20 2.89
N HIS A 12 13.18 -38.38 3.73
CA HIS A 12 13.06 -38.42 5.21
C HIS A 12 14.33 -38.17 6.09
N GLY A 13 14.34 -37.32 7.15
CA GLY A 13 13.31 -36.42 7.72
C GLY A 13 13.82 -35.60 8.94
N ALA A 14 12.98 -34.69 9.49
CA ALA A 14 13.20 -33.74 10.62
C ALA A 14 14.24 -32.58 10.36
N ILE A 15 13.92 -31.30 10.06
CA ILE A 15 12.90 -30.31 10.55
C ILE A 15 13.23 -29.88 12.02
N LEU A 16 13.36 -28.62 12.48
CA LEU A 16 12.76 -27.29 12.15
C LEU A 16 13.77 -26.18 11.64
N PRO A 17 13.95 -24.92 12.17
CA PRO A 17 13.99 -23.75 11.25
C PRO A 17 15.22 -22.79 11.31
N PRO A 18 15.44 -21.94 10.28
CA PRO A 18 16.62 -21.07 10.16
C PRO A 18 16.50 -19.69 10.83
N VAL A 19 17.63 -19.16 11.31
CA VAL A 19 17.71 -17.82 11.93
C VAL A 19 18.00 -16.74 10.88
N ALA A 20 17.08 -15.77 10.77
CA ALA A 20 17.26 -14.40 10.26
C ALA A 20 18.38 -14.14 9.22
N GLN A 21 18.09 -14.36 7.94
CA GLN A 21 18.71 -13.56 6.88
C GLN A 21 17.94 -12.25 6.73
N MET A 22 18.58 -11.12 7.05
CA MET A 22 18.06 -9.78 6.76
C MET A 22 18.19 -9.49 5.26
N ALA A 23 17.40 -10.18 4.44
CA ALA A 23 17.30 -9.94 3.01
C ALA A 23 16.58 -8.61 2.75
N GLN A 24 17.04 -7.85 1.76
CA GLN A 24 16.49 -6.54 1.46
C GLN A 24 15.01 -6.63 1.08
N ALA A 25 14.18 -5.75 1.66
CA ALA A 25 12.99 -5.13 1.09
C ALA A 25 12.60 -5.52 -0.36
N PRO A 26 11.97 -6.67 -0.69
CA PRO A 26 11.55 -6.87 -2.08
C PRO A 26 10.41 -5.90 -2.38
N ILE A 27 10.58 -5.11 -3.44
CA ILE A 27 9.50 -4.34 -4.06
C ILE A 27 8.47 -5.33 -4.61
N ALA A 28 7.47 -5.63 -3.78
CA ALA A 28 6.48 -6.66 -4.06
C ALA A 28 5.57 -6.27 -5.23
N THR A 29 5.86 -6.86 -6.38
CA THR A 29 4.96 -6.86 -7.53
C THR A 29 3.67 -7.61 -7.20
N THR A 30 2.55 -6.88 -7.18
CA THR A 30 1.18 -7.37 -7.43
C THR A 30 0.90 -8.84 -7.11
N GLN A 31 0.70 -9.17 -5.83
CA GLN A 31 -0.01 -10.39 -5.44
C GLN A 31 -1.43 -10.05 -4.98
N ASN A 32 -2.40 -10.50 -5.77
CA ASN A 32 -3.83 -10.26 -5.58
C ASN A 32 -4.41 -11.25 -4.55
N THR A 33 -3.81 -11.30 -3.36
CA THR A 33 -4.21 -12.18 -2.26
C THR A 33 -5.28 -11.49 -1.44
N PRO A 34 -6.46 -12.10 -1.19
CA PRO A 34 -7.48 -11.52 -0.32
C PRO A 34 -7.02 -11.56 1.14
N TYR A 35 -6.33 -10.49 1.58
CA TYR A 35 -5.92 -10.29 2.96
C TYR A 35 -7.16 -10.13 3.85
N SER A 36 -7.54 -11.20 4.53
CA SER A 36 -8.57 -11.14 5.57
C SER A 36 -8.03 -10.42 6.80
N ALA A 37 -8.10 -9.08 6.79
CA ALA A 37 -7.52 -8.19 7.81
C ALA A 37 -8.01 -8.42 9.25
N LEU A 38 -9.05 -9.24 9.43
CA LEU A 38 -9.57 -9.71 10.72
C LEU A 38 -8.59 -10.63 11.48
N THR A 39 -7.54 -11.17 10.83
CA THR A 39 -6.55 -12.04 11.48
C THR A 39 -5.21 -11.37 11.84
N LEU A 40 -5.01 -10.11 11.41
CA LEU A 40 -3.77 -9.37 11.70
C LEU A 40 -3.72 -8.87 13.14
N GLY A 41 -2.53 -8.94 13.76
CA GLY A 41 -2.26 -8.28 15.02
C GLY A 41 -2.36 -6.76 14.91
N TYR A 42 -2.57 -6.07 16.04
CA TYR A 42 -2.73 -4.60 16.05
C TYR A 42 -1.58 -3.87 15.35
N SER A 43 -0.33 -4.23 15.69
CA SER A 43 0.87 -3.60 15.12
C SER A 43 1.00 -3.83 13.61
N ASP A 44 0.69 -5.05 13.13
CA ASP A 44 0.72 -5.38 11.71
C ASP A 44 -0.36 -4.62 10.94
N ARG A 45 -1.55 -4.46 11.54
CA ARG A 45 -2.63 -3.64 10.98
C ARG A 45 -2.23 -2.17 10.88
N VAL A 46 -1.56 -1.60 11.89
CA VAL A 46 -1.01 -0.23 11.83
C VAL A 46 0.01 -0.10 10.70
N ALA A 47 1.00 -0.99 10.62
CA ALA A 47 2.03 -0.93 9.58
C ALA A 47 1.46 -1.09 8.16
N LEU A 48 0.45 -1.95 7.99
CA LEU A 48 -0.29 -2.10 6.73
C LEU A 48 -1.08 -0.83 6.38
N MET A 49 -1.76 -0.22 7.36
CA MET A 49 -2.50 1.04 7.16
C MET A 49 -1.58 2.19 6.75
N ASP A 50 -0.42 2.33 7.37
CA ASP A 50 0.57 3.36 6.99
C ASP A 50 1.11 3.14 5.58
N THR A 51 1.34 1.87 5.22
CA THR A 51 1.77 1.46 3.87
C THR A 51 0.69 1.80 2.81
N LEU A 52 -0.57 1.45 3.08
CA LEU A 52 -1.68 1.66 2.16
C LEU A 52 -2.02 3.15 1.99
N GLN A 53 -2.06 3.93 3.07
CA GLN A 53 -2.23 5.38 3.00
C GLN A 53 -1.07 6.04 2.23
N THR A 54 0.17 5.64 2.50
CA THR A 54 1.35 6.14 1.79
C THR A 54 1.30 5.82 0.29
N ARG A 55 0.81 4.62 -0.08
CA ARG A 55 0.57 4.24 -1.48
C ARG A 55 -0.54 5.08 -2.11
N GLY A 56 -1.65 5.27 -1.42
CA GLY A 56 -2.78 6.08 -1.90
C GLY A 56 -2.37 7.50 -2.27
N ILE A 57 -1.66 8.21 -1.38
CA ILE A 57 -1.17 9.56 -1.69
C ILE A 57 -0.10 9.57 -2.80
N ARG A 58 0.77 8.56 -2.89
CA ARG A 58 1.72 8.47 -4.02
C ARG A 58 1.00 8.34 -5.36
N ASN A 59 0.04 7.43 -5.44
CA ASN A 59 -0.77 7.25 -6.65
C ASN A 59 -1.48 8.55 -7.05
N LEU A 60 -2.03 9.31 -6.09
CA LEU A 60 -2.58 10.65 -6.36
C LEU A 60 -1.53 11.61 -6.95
N LEU A 61 -0.33 11.69 -6.34
CA LEU A 61 0.75 12.56 -6.81
C LEU A 61 1.37 12.13 -8.15
N ASP A 62 1.14 10.89 -8.54
CA ASP A 62 1.53 10.31 -9.83
C ASP A 62 0.34 10.29 -10.82
N HIS A 63 -0.74 11.02 -10.50
CA HIS A 63 -2.00 11.17 -11.27
C HIS A 63 -2.80 9.87 -11.52
N ASP A 64 -2.53 8.80 -10.78
CA ASP A 64 -3.30 7.55 -10.78
C ASP A 64 -4.46 7.61 -9.76
N PHE A 65 -5.58 8.19 -10.20
CA PHE A 65 -6.79 8.28 -9.38
C PHE A 65 -7.38 6.90 -9.03
N ALA A 66 -7.33 5.94 -9.97
CA ALA A 66 -7.92 4.62 -9.79
C ALA A 66 -7.12 3.79 -8.78
N GLY A 67 -5.79 3.77 -8.91
CA GLY A 67 -4.93 3.11 -7.94
C GLY A 67 -4.92 3.82 -6.58
N ALA A 68 -5.14 5.13 -6.52
CA ALA A 68 -5.34 5.83 -5.26
C ALA A 68 -6.61 5.36 -4.54
N LEU A 69 -7.75 5.34 -5.25
CA LEU A 69 -9.02 4.85 -4.70
C LEU A 69 -8.90 3.39 -4.24
N ALA A 70 -8.31 2.51 -5.05
CA ALA A 70 -8.10 1.11 -4.69
C ALA A 70 -7.25 0.92 -3.43
N ALA A 71 -6.21 1.75 -3.22
CA ALA A 71 -5.41 1.72 -2.00
C ALA A 71 -6.22 2.14 -0.75
N TYR A 72 -7.13 3.11 -0.90
CA TYR A 72 -8.00 3.57 0.19
C TYR A 72 -9.22 2.66 0.45
N ASP A 73 -9.76 1.97 -0.56
CA ASP A 73 -10.74 0.90 -0.37
C ASP A 73 -10.10 -0.26 0.43
N LEU A 74 -8.89 -0.72 0.07
CA LEU A 74 -8.18 -1.77 0.81
C LEU A 74 -7.78 -1.35 2.23
N ALA A 75 -7.41 -0.08 2.44
CA ALA A 75 -7.16 0.47 3.78
C ALA A 75 -8.45 0.48 4.63
N TYR A 76 -9.59 0.82 4.03
CA TYR A 76 -10.87 0.79 4.71
C TYR A 76 -11.30 -0.64 5.07
N GLU A 77 -11.12 -1.61 4.17
CA GLU A 77 -11.31 -3.04 4.48
C GLU A 77 -10.39 -3.52 5.60
N THR A 78 -9.17 -2.98 5.66
CA THR A 78 -8.18 -3.30 6.70
C THR A 78 -8.58 -2.76 8.07
N TRP A 79 -9.09 -1.52 8.14
CA TRP A 79 -9.53 -0.92 9.39
C TRP A 79 -10.67 0.12 9.17
N PRO A 80 -11.94 -0.31 9.14
CA PRO A 80 -13.06 0.57 8.79
C PRO A 80 -13.26 1.76 9.73
N THR A 81 -12.85 1.63 11.00
CA THR A 81 -12.98 2.69 12.01
C THR A 81 -11.82 3.70 11.99
N PHE A 82 -10.86 3.59 11.07
CA PHE A 82 -9.76 4.53 10.95
C PHE A 82 -10.21 5.78 10.19
N ARG A 83 -10.63 6.80 10.93
CA ARG A 83 -11.39 7.95 10.44
C ARG A 83 -10.83 8.61 9.16
N SER A 84 -9.54 8.94 9.11
CA SER A 84 -9.00 9.66 7.95
C SER A 84 -8.95 8.82 6.68
N VAL A 85 -8.88 7.49 6.79
CA VAL A 85 -9.00 6.58 5.64
C VAL A 85 -10.42 6.58 5.10
N ASP A 86 -11.45 6.53 5.95
CA ASP A 86 -12.84 6.67 5.50
C ASP A 86 -13.12 8.06 4.90
N GLU A 87 -12.61 9.14 5.51
CA GLU A 87 -12.77 10.50 4.99
C GLU A 87 -12.11 10.68 3.61
N ILE A 88 -10.84 10.26 3.43
CA ILE A 88 -10.15 10.35 2.13
C ILE A 88 -10.83 9.45 1.09
N ARG A 89 -11.18 8.21 1.45
CA ARG A 89 -11.92 7.29 0.59
C ARG A 89 -13.25 7.88 0.14
N ASN A 90 -14.01 8.51 1.03
CA ASN A 90 -15.29 9.13 0.71
C ASN A 90 -15.15 10.38 -0.16
N ILE A 91 -14.03 11.12 -0.07
CA ILE A 91 -13.69 12.18 -1.05
C ILE A 91 -13.46 11.55 -2.43
N LEU A 92 -12.61 10.51 -2.53
CA LEU A 92 -12.29 9.85 -3.80
C LEU A 92 -13.51 9.19 -4.45
N ARG A 93 -14.36 8.50 -3.68
CA ARG A 93 -15.59 7.84 -4.20
C ARG A 93 -16.67 8.82 -4.68
N LYS A 94 -16.63 10.09 -4.24
CA LYS A 94 -17.59 11.14 -4.62
C LYS A 94 -17.03 12.09 -5.67
N ALA A 95 -15.72 12.09 -5.90
CA ALA A 95 -15.07 12.87 -6.93
C ALA A 95 -15.11 12.12 -8.27
N SER A 96 -15.29 12.86 -9.37
CA SER A 96 -14.85 12.37 -10.68
C SER A 96 -13.32 12.35 -10.74
N PRO A 97 -12.69 11.48 -11.54
CA PRO A 97 -11.26 11.56 -11.81
C PRO A 97 -10.91 12.96 -12.35
N PRO A 98 -9.94 13.69 -11.76
CA PRO A 98 -9.58 15.03 -12.20
C PRO A 98 -9.10 15.07 -13.65
N GLN A 99 -9.57 16.06 -14.42
CA GLN A 99 -9.29 16.20 -15.86
C GLN A 99 -8.17 17.20 -16.18
N ASN A 100 -7.72 17.99 -15.20
CA ASN A 100 -6.70 19.02 -15.37
C ASN A 100 -5.96 19.31 -14.05
N ASP A 101 -4.83 20.00 -14.15
CA ASP A 101 -3.94 20.31 -13.01
C ASP A 101 -4.64 21.10 -11.89
N GLN A 102 -5.63 21.94 -12.20
CA GLN A 102 -6.36 22.71 -11.19
C GLN A 102 -7.27 21.78 -10.36
N GLU A 103 -8.01 20.87 -11.01
CA GLU A 103 -8.81 19.86 -10.31
C GLU A 103 -7.94 18.92 -9.47
N TRP A 104 -6.74 18.56 -9.96
CA TRP A 104 -5.76 17.81 -9.18
C TRP A 104 -5.28 18.59 -7.95
N LYS A 105 -4.88 19.86 -8.11
CA LYS A 105 -4.50 20.74 -6.99
C LYS A 105 -5.64 20.92 -5.98
N ASP A 106 -6.88 21.02 -6.43
CA ASP A 106 -8.03 21.13 -5.53
C ASP A 106 -8.35 19.82 -4.80
N LEU A 107 -8.13 18.66 -5.43
CA LEU A 107 -8.18 17.36 -4.74
C LEU A 107 -7.06 17.25 -3.68
N TYR A 108 -5.82 17.63 -4.01
CA TYR A 108 -4.70 17.63 -3.07
C TYR A 108 -4.95 18.52 -1.87
N ARG A 109 -5.49 19.74 -2.07
CA ARG A 109 -5.88 20.67 -0.99
C ARG A 109 -6.88 20.03 -0.03
N ARG A 110 -7.96 19.43 -0.56
CA ARG A 110 -8.99 18.75 0.26
C ARG A 110 -8.42 17.64 1.12
N ILE A 111 -7.51 16.83 0.56
CA ILE A 111 -6.88 15.71 1.28
C ILE A 111 -5.83 16.20 2.28
N SER A 112 -5.08 17.26 1.97
CA SER A 112 -4.05 17.82 2.87
C SER A 112 -4.59 18.39 4.19
N GLY A 113 -5.88 18.73 4.24
CA GLY A 113 -6.55 19.20 5.45
C GLY A 113 -6.97 18.10 6.43
N LEU A 114 -6.73 16.82 6.10
CA LEU A 114 -7.10 15.66 6.93
C LEU A 114 -5.92 15.13 7.76
N ASP A 115 -6.19 14.19 8.66
CA ASP A 115 -5.13 13.57 9.47
C ASP A 115 -4.30 12.58 8.63
N LEU A 116 -3.12 13.04 8.22
CA LEU A 116 -2.16 12.29 7.41
C LEU A 116 -1.02 11.65 8.23
N ARG A 117 -1.16 11.49 9.56
CA ARG A 117 -0.05 11.01 10.43
C ARG A 117 0.55 9.66 10.02
N GLY A 118 -0.25 8.73 9.49
CA GLY A 118 0.21 7.44 8.96
C GLY A 118 0.91 7.48 7.60
N ILE A 119 0.98 8.65 6.95
CA ILE A 119 1.63 8.79 5.63
C ILE A 119 3.10 9.15 5.82
N GLY A 120 3.97 8.39 5.14
CA GLY A 120 5.42 8.57 5.19
C GLY A 120 5.83 10.02 4.88
N GLN A 121 6.74 10.55 5.69
CA GLN A 121 7.14 11.97 5.70
C GLN A 121 7.41 12.55 4.30
N LYS A 122 8.26 11.90 3.50
CA LYS A 122 8.59 12.33 2.12
C LYS A 122 7.38 12.47 1.20
N THR A 123 6.36 11.62 1.39
CA THR A 123 5.12 11.69 0.61
C THR A 123 4.26 12.89 1.06
N ARG A 124 4.22 13.20 2.36
CA ARG A 124 3.56 14.41 2.87
C ARG A 124 4.27 15.69 2.41
N GLU A 125 5.60 15.71 2.44
CA GLU A 125 6.41 16.83 1.96
C GLU A 125 6.18 17.11 0.46
N ARG A 126 6.16 16.06 -0.37
CA ARG A 126 5.81 16.17 -1.81
C ARG A 126 4.39 16.70 -2.00
N LEU A 127 3.41 16.22 -1.22
CA LEU A 127 2.02 16.73 -1.28
C LEU A 127 1.94 18.22 -0.96
N SER A 128 2.57 18.66 0.14
CA SER A 128 2.63 20.09 0.50
C SER A 128 3.28 20.95 -0.58
N SER A 129 4.38 20.48 -1.18
CA SER A 129 5.09 21.20 -2.24
C SER A 129 4.23 21.40 -3.50
N VAL A 130 3.47 20.38 -3.93
CA VAL A 130 2.59 20.46 -5.11
C VAL A 130 1.41 21.41 -4.89
N ILE A 131 0.93 21.56 -3.64
CA ILE A 131 -0.16 22.49 -3.27
C ILE A 131 0.30 23.95 -3.25
N GLN A 132 1.58 24.19 -2.93
CA GLN A 132 2.22 25.51 -2.88
C GLN A 132 2.77 25.99 -4.23
N SER A 133 2.85 25.09 -5.22
CA SER A 133 3.23 25.37 -6.61
C SER A 133 2.03 25.72 -7.49
#